data_AF-A0A972W2A9-F1
#
_entry.id   AF-A0A972W2A9-F1
#
_cell.length_a   1.000
_cell.length_b   1.000
_cell.length_c   1.000
_cell.angle_alpha   90.00
_cell.angle_beta   90.00
_cell.angle_gamma   90.00
#
_symmetry.space_group_name_H-M   'P 1'
#
loop_
_entity.id
_entity.type
_entity.pdbx_description
1 polymer ?
#
loop_
_entity_poly.entity_id
_entity_poly.type
_entity_poly.pdbx_seq_one_letter_code
_entity_poly.pdbx_strand_id
1 'polypeptide(L)'
;YFKEVEGKLIEETNYVLELEQSKEIALACSHIPNLLFPQYYAELSSDRIITMDYMEGEHLSEFTAYNTNQETANKLGQALWDFYMFQIHKLKKVHADPHPGNFLVSKKGELVALDFGCMKTIPDDFYIPYFKLAKPENITNQNYFVSKLYELEILREDDSKEEIEFFTEMFHELLSLFTQPFHIESFDFSDGNFFGKITELGQRYSKNTELRKMNGNRGSKHFIYINRTFFGLYNLMFDLKAKDIKINNYKNL
;
A
#
# COMPACT_ATOMS: atom_id res chain seq x y z
N TYR A 1 3.66 -4.56 -21.10
CA TYR A 1 2.40 -3.78 -21.14
C TYR A 1 1.20 -4.67 -21.44
N PHE A 2 0.92 -5.11 -22.69
CA PHE A 2 -0.27 -5.95 -22.97
C PHE A 2 -0.35 -7.26 -22.18
N LYS A 3 0.74 -8.02 -22.06
CA LYS A 3 0.79 -9.24 -21.23
C LYS A 3 0.58 -8.99 -19.72
N GLU A 4 0.91 -7.80 -19.25
CA GLU A 4 0.72 -7.43 -17.84
C GLU A 4 -0.74 -7.02 -17.58
N VAL A 5 -1.36 -6.32 -18.52
CA VAL A 5 -2.80 -6.01 -18.50
C VAL A 5 -3.63 -7.29 -18.62
N GLU A 6 -3.27 -8.19 -19.54
CA GLU A 6 -3.91 -9.50 -19.69
C GLU A 6 -3.75 -10.36 -18.43
N GLY A 7 -2.54 -10.41 -17.86
CA GLY A 7 -2.30 -11.12 -16.59
C GLY A 7 -3.12 -10.54 -15.44
N LYS A 8 -3.22 -9.20 -15.33
CA LYS A 8 -4.08 -8.55 -14.31
C LYS A 8 -5.56 -8.85 -14.51
N LEU A 9 -6.06 -8.78 -15.74
CA LEU A 9 -7.46 -9.10 -16.04
C LEU A 9 -7.78 -10.57 -15.76
N ILE A 10 -6.85 -11.49 -16.02
CA ILE A 10 -7.02 -12.91 -15.68
C ILE A 10 -6.98 -13.11 -14.16
N GLU A 11 -6.06 -12.47 -13.45
CA GLU A 11 -6.02 -12.51 -11.97
C GLU A 11 -7.30 -11.93 -11.36
N GLU A 12 -7.80 -10.80 -11.86
CA GLU A 12 -9.05 -10.14 -11.44
C GLU A 12 -10.33 -10.92 -11.80
N THR A 13 -10.23 -11.98 -12.62
CA THR A 13 -11.38 -12.85 -12.96
C THR A 13 -11.40 -14.17 -12.21
N ASN A 14 -10.41 -14.43 -11.35
CA ASN A 14 -10.37 -15.66 -10.57
C ASN A 14 -11.06 -15.49 -9.20
N TYR A 15 -12.39 -15.54 -9.21
CA TYR A 15 -13.19 -15.34 -8.00
C TYR A 15 -13.02 -16.44 -6.95
N VAL A 16 -12.58 -17.64 -7.35
CA VAL A 16 -12.23 -18.71 -6.39
C VAL A 16 -10.99 -18.31 -5.58
N LEU A 17 -9.97 -17.76 -6.25
CA LEU A 17 -8.78 -17.26 -5.58
C LEU A 17 -9.10 -16.06 -4.68
N GLU A 18 -9.88 -15.11 -5.19
CA GLU A 18 -10.30 -13.93 -4.44
C GLU A 18 -11.08 -14.32 -3.18
N LEU A 19 -12.03 -15.26 -3.28
CA LEU A 19 -12.79 -15.76 -2.13
C LEU A 19 -11.87 -16.35 -1.05
N GLU A 20 -10.92 -17.19 -1.43
CA GLU A 20 -9.99 -17.81 -0.49
C GLU A 20 -9.06 -16.78 0.15
N GLN A 21 -8.55 -15.84 -0.63
CA GLN A 21 -7.74 -14.72 -0.13
C GLN A 21 -8.53 -13.81 0.80
N SER A 22 -9.78 -13.53 0.48
CA SER A 22 -10.67 -12.70 1.28
C SER A 22 -10.93 -13.33 2.64
N LYS A 23 -11.24 -14.63 2.68
CA LYS A 23 -11.40 -15.39 3.92
C LYS A 23 -10.12 -15.41 4.75
N GLU A 24 -8.96 -15.63 4.11
CA GLU A 24 -7.66 -15.64 4.79
C GLU A 24 -7.37 -14.29 5.45
N ILE A 25 -7.51 -13.18 4.71
CA ILE A 25 -7.22 -11.84 5.20
C ILE A 25 -8.22 -11.39 6.25
N ALA A 26 -9.51 -11.64 6.05
CA ALA A 26 -10.55 -11.33 7.03
C ALA A 26 -10.29 -12.06 8.36
N LEU A 27 -9.97 -13.37 8.30
CA LEU A 27 -9.62 -14.14 9.50
C LEU A 27 -8.36 -13.60 10.16
N ALA A 28 -7.29 -13.41 9.38
CA ALA A 28 -5.99 -12.97 9.88
C ALA A 28 -6.03 -11.55 10.47
N CYS A 29 -6.91 -10.68 10.01
CA CYS A 29 -7.01 -9.27 10.45
C CYS A 29 -8.23 -9.00 11.35
N SER A 30 -9.07 -9.99 11.65
CA SER A 30 -10.29 -9.84 12.46
C SER A 30 -10.06 -9.32 13.89
N HIS A 31 -8.84 -9.48 14.42
CA HIS A 31 -8.45 -9.00 15.74
C HIS A 31 -8.01 -7.52 15.74
N ILE A 32 -7.85 -6.89 14.57
CA ILE A 32 -7.47 -5.49 14.46
C ILE A 32 -8.64 -4.62 14.96
N PRO A 33 -8.43 -3.73 15.95
CA PRO A 33 -9.50 -2.91 16.49
C PRO A 33 -10.15 -2.01 15.43
N ASN A 34 -11.47 -1.82 15.54
CA ASN A 34 -12.25 -0.93 14.67
C ASN A 34 -12.25 -1.33 13.18
N LEU A 35 -11.98 -2.60 12.88
CA LEU A 35 -11.98 -3.17 11.53
C LEU A 35 -13.00 -4.31 11.44
N LEU A 36 -13.82 -4.29 10.40
CA LEU A 36 -14.85 -5.28 10.11
C LEU A 36 -14.67 -5.85 8.71
N PHE A 37 -15.07 -7.11 8.56
CA PHE A 37 -15.07 -7.84 7.31
C PHE A 37 -16.43 -8.53 7.15
N PRO A 38 -16.94 -8.70 5.93
CA PRO A 38 -18.10 -9.55 5.71
C PRO A 38 -17.74 -11.02 5.93
N GLN A 39 -18.71 -11.83 6.36
CA GLN A 39 -18.58 -13.28 6.23
C GLN A 39 -18.70 -13.65 4.76
N TYR A 40 -17.78 -14.49 4.28
CA TYR A 40 -17.80 -15.03 2.92
C TYR A 40 -18.41 -16.43 2.91
N TYR A 41 -19.31 -16.70 1.96
CA TYR A 41 -20.09 -17.94 1.84
C TYR A 41 -19.62 -18.75 0.63
N ALA A 42 -18.73 -19.71 0.86
CA ALA A 42 -18.10 -20.47 -0.22
C ALA A 42 -19.10 -21.38 -0.96
N GLU A 43 -20.08 -21.91 -0.25
CA GLU A 43 -21.15 -22.75 -0.76
C GLU A 43 -22.16 -21.99 -1.65
N LEU A 44 -22.19 -20.67 -1.54
CA LEU A 44 -23.00 -19.77 -2.38
C LEU A 44 -22.15 -19.03 -3.42
N SER A 45 -20.86 -19.36 -3.51
CA SER A 45 -19.92 -18.74 -4.45
C SER A 45 -19.56 -19.72 -5.58
N SER A 46 -19.03 -19.19 -6.67
CA SER A 46 -18.64 -19.95 -7.88
C SER A 46 -17.45 -19.27 -8.57
N ASP A 47 -17.06 -19.78 -9.74
CA ASP A 47 -16.03 -19.16 -10.59
C ASP A 47 -16.41 -17.77 -11.11
N ARG A 48 -17.67 -17.34 -10.96
CA ARG A 48 -18.21 -16.07 -11.48
C ARG A 48 -19.04 -15.28 -10.47
N ILE A 49 -19.22 -15.78 -9.26
CA ILE A 49 -20.02 -15.12 -8.21
C ILE A 49 -19.32 -15.29 -6.87
N ILE A 50 -19.12 -14.20 -6.13
CA ILE A 50 -18.75 -14.22 -4.72
C ILE A 50 -19.96 -13.78 -3.92
N THR A 51 -20.34 -14.59 -2.92
CA THR A 51 -21.43 -14.29 -2.00
C THR A 51 -20.85 -14.02 -0.62
N MET A 52 -21.22 -12.87 -0.04
CA MET A 52 -20.77 -12.42 1.27
C MET A 52 -21.86 -11.62 1.99
N ASP A 53 -21.65 -11.30 3.27
CA ASP A 53 -22.58 -10.47 4.02
C ASP A 53 -22.82 -9.11 3.34
N TYR A 54 -24.07 -8.66 3.40
CA TYR A 54 -24.39 -7.29 3.06
C TYR A 54 -23.96 -6.37 4.21
N MET A 55 -22.92 -5.57 3.96
CA MET A 55 -22.37 -4.65 4.96
C MET A 55 -23.07 -3.29 4.88
N GLU A 56 -23.69 -2.86 5.97
CA GLU A 56 -24.27 -1.52 6.07
C GLU A 56 -23.20 -0.48 6.44
N GLY A 57 -23.06 0.54 5.60
CA GLY A 57 -22.18 1.68 5.85
C GLY A 57 -22.28 2.70 4.73
N GLU A 58 -21.63 3.84 4.92
CA GLU A 58 -21.40 4.83 3.87
C GLU A 58 -20.02 4.60 3.24
N HIS A 59 -19.83 4.96 1.97
CA HIS A 59 -18.51 4.86 1.35
C HIS A 59 -17.51 5.77 2.05
N LEU A 60 -16.27 5.30 2.21
CA LEU A 60 -15.22 6.06 2.86
C LEU A 60 -15.04 7.45 2.21
N SER A 61 -15.10 7.54 0.88
CA SER A 61 -15.01 8.82 0.15
C SER A 61 -16.17 9.78 0.43
N GLU A 62 -17.37 9.26 0.70
CA GLU A 62 -18.52 10.09 1.05
C GLU A 62 -18.38 10.60 2.47
N PHE A 63 -17.97 9.72 3.40
CA PHE A 63 -17.68 10.09 4.78
C PHE A 63 -16.63 11.20 4.88
N THR A 64 -15.49 11.05 4.18
CA THR A 64 -14.39 12.03 4.26
C THR A 64 -14.77 13.40 3.72
N ALA A 65 -15.74 13.48 2.81
CA ALA A 65 -16.18 14.74 2.21
C ALA A 65 -16.86 15.68 3.23
N TYR A 66 -17.50 15.14 4.27
CA TYR A 66 -18.24 15.95 5.26
C TYR A 66 -17.78 15.76 6.70
N ASN A 67 -17.01 14.70 7.01
CA ASN A 67 -16.60 14.42 8.38
C ASN A 67 -15.76 15.57 8.96
N THR A 68 -16.16 15.99 10.16
CA THR A 68 -15.43 16.99 10.97
C THR A 68 -15.03 16.43 12.34
N ASN A 69 -15.44 15.20 12.67
CA ASN A 69 -15.05 14.54 13.91
C ASN A 69 -13.66 13.92 13.75
N GLN A 70 -12.69 14.56 14.40
CA GLN A 70 -11.30 14.14 14.38
C GLN A 70 -11.07 12.81 15.10
N GLU A 71 -11.79 12.52 16.17
CA GLU A 71 -11.65 11.27 16.92
C GLU A 71 -12.02 10.09 16.02
N THR A 72 -13.15 10.20 15.31
CA THR A 72 -13.57 9.19 14.34
C THR A 72 -12.57 9.07 13.19
N ALA A 73 -12.08 10.20 12.64
CA ALA A 73 -11.07 10.20 11.58
C ALA A 73 -9.79 9.46 12.00
N ASN A 74 -9.29 9.73 13.21
CA ASN A 74 -8.08 9.10 13.74
C ASN A 74 -8.31 7.62 14.03
N LYS A 75 -9.49 7.24 14.53
CA LYS A 75 -9.86 5.85 14.78
C LYS A 75 -9.92 5.03 13.49
N LEU A 76 -10.53 5.58 12.44
CA LEU A 76 -10.57 4.97 11.11
C LEU A 76 -9.18 4.92 10.47
N GLY A 77 -8.42 6.01 10.56
CA GLY A 77 -7.04 6.07 10.07
C GLY A 77 -6.12 5.06 10.77
N GLN A 78 -6.27 4.87 12.08
CA GLN A 78 -5.48 3.89 12.83
C GLN A 78 -5.83 2.46 12.39
N ALA A 79 -7.12 2.14 12.23
CA ALA A 79 -7.55 0.84 11.74
C ALA A 79 -7.03 0.57 10.32
N LEU A 80 -7.11 1.57 9.44
CA LEU A 80 -6.60 1.48 8.07
C LEU A 80 -5.08 1.29 8.04
N TRP A 81 -4.34 2.06 8.83
CA TRP A 81 -2.88 1.95 8.94
C TRP A 81 -2.47 0.56 9.44
N ASP A 82 -3.05 0.12 10.55
CA ASP A 82 -2.74 -1.18 11.14
C ASP A 82 -3.12 -2.33 10.22
N PHE A 83 -4.25 -2.21 9.51
CA PHE A 83 -4.65 -3.19 8.50
C PHE A 83 -3.58 -3.38 7.42
N TYR A 84 -3.07 -2.30 6.84
CA TYR A 84 -2.03 -2.38 5.81
C TYR A 84 -0.69 -2.83 6.37
N MET A 85 -0.28 -2.31 7.52
CA MET A 85 1.03 -2.65 8.11
C MET A 85 1.05 -4.10 8.59
N PHE A 86 -0.04 -4.61 9.16
CA PHE A 86 -0.15 -6.00 9.57
C PHE A 86 0.00 -6.94 8.36
N GLN A 87 -0.74 -6.68 7.27
CA GLN A 87 -0.60 -7.45 6.03
C GLN A 87 0.87 -7.47 5.54
N ILE A 88 1.47 -6.29 5.37
CA ILE A 88 2.81 -6.15 4.79
C ILE A 88 3.88 -6.81 5.67
N HIS A 89 3.84 -6.54 6.98
CA HIS A 89 4.93 -6.94 7.88
C HIS A 89 4.75 -8.32 8.50
N LYS A 90 3.52 -8.73 8.82
CA LYS A 90 3.21 -10.02 9.47
C LYS A 90 2.85 -11.09 8.45
N LEU A 91 2.00 -10.78 7.48
CA LEU A 91 1.51 -11.75 6.50
C LEU A 91 2.39 -11.85 5.25
N LYS A 92 3.30 -10.88 5.03
CA LYS A 92 4.06 -10.75 3.76
C LYS A 92 3.15 -10.75 2.54
N LYS A 93 1.98 -10.15 2.70
CA LYS A 93 0.96 -10.00 1.67
C LYS A 93 0.48 -8.56 1.71
N VAL A 94 -0.10 -8.07 0.62
CA VAL A 94 -0.65 -6.72 0.60
C VAL A 94 -1.81 -6.64 -0.35
N HIS A 95 -2.88 -5.99 0.08
CA HIS A 95 -3.93 -5.54 -0.82
C HIS A 95 -3.40 -4.38 -1.67
N ALA A 96 -3.07 -4.64 -2.93
CA ALA A 96 -2.40 -3.67 -3.79
C ALA A 96 -3.34 -2.61 -4.41
N ASP A 97 -4.60 -2.52 -3.95
CA ASP A 97 -5.58 -1.54 -4.39
C ASP A 97 -6.28 -0.81 -3.22
N PRO A 98 -5.57 0.14 -2.56
CA PRO A 98 -6.13 1.03 -1.54
C PRO A 98 -7.09 2.08 -2.13
N HIS A 99 -8.19 1.64 -2.75
CA HIS A 99 -9.22 2.51 -3.32
C HIS A 99 -10.33 2.80 -2.28
N PRO A 100 -10.85 4.04 -2.17
CA PRO A 100 -11.90 4.36 -1.21
C PRO A 100 -13.16 3.49 -1.35
N GLY A 101 -13.46 3.03 -2.57
CA GLY A 101 -14.60 2.16 -2.86
C GLY A 101 -14.53 0.78 -2.19
N ASN A 102 -13.34 0.34 -1.77
CA ASN A 102 -13.14 -0.95 -1.10
C ASN A 102 -13.45 -0.86 0.41
N PHE A 103 -13.80 0.34 0.90
CA PHE A 103 -14.03 0.62 2.30
C PHE A 103 -15.37 1.31 2.56
N LEU A 104 -16.05 0.88 3.62
CA LEU A 104 -17.20 1.57 4.19
C LEU A 104 -16.90 2.06 5.61
N VAL A 105 -17.67 3.04 6.06
CA VAL A 105 -17.74 3.46 7.46
C VAL A 105 -19.09 3.02 8.01
N SER A 106 -19.07 2.17 9.03
CA SER A 106 -20.28 1.68 9.69
C SER A 106 -20.96 2.81 10.48
N LYS A 107 -22.25 2.65 10.81
CA LYS A 107 -22.99 3.57 11.70
C LYS A 107 -22.32 3.77 13.08
N LYS A 108 -21.43 2.86 13.49
CA LYS A 108 -20.67 2.93 14.76
C LYS A 108 -19.28 3.55 14.58
N GLY A 109 -18.91 4.01 13.38
CA GLY A 109 -17.59 4.56 13.08
C GLY A 109 -16.50 3.49 12.97
N GLU A 110 -16.87 2.28 12.56
CA GLU A 110 -15.93 1.18 12.30
C GLU A 110 -15.60 1.12 10.80
N LEU A 111 -14.35 0.80 10.48
CA LEU A 111 -13.91 0.63 9.10
C LEU A 111 -14.32 -0.75 8.61
N VAL A 112 -15.03 -0.84 7.50
CA VAL A 112 -15.40 -2.11 6.87
C VAL A 112 -14.57 -2.28 5.60
N ALA A 113 -13.81 -3.37 5.49
CA ALA A 113 -13.07 -3.71 4.27
C ALA A 113 -13.82 -4.80 3.49
N LEU A 114 -14.12 -4.54 2.21
CA LEU A 114 -15.00 -5.38 1.39
C LEU A 114 -14.26 -6.25 0.38
N ASP A 115 -13.27 -5.67 -0.29
CA ASP A 115 -12.66 -6.21 -1.51
C ASP A 115 -11.18 -6.56 -1.27
N PHE A 116 -10.80 -7.76 -1.69
CA PHE A 116 -9.43 -8.28 -1.66
C PHE A 116 -9.01 -8.91 -3.00
N GLY A 117 -9.63 -8.53 -4.12
CA GLY A 117 -9.35 -9.07 -5.46
C GLY A 117 -7.90 -8.84 -5.93
N CYS A 118 -7.18 -7.88 -5.35
CA CYS A 118 -5.80 -7.56 -5.71
C CYS A 118 -4.78 -7.85 -4.60
N MET A 119 -4.83 -9.04 -3.98
CA MET A 119 -3.80 -9.48 -3.05
C MET A 119 -2.50 -9.87 -3.77
N LYS A 120 -1.37 -9.32 -3.31
CA LYS A 120 -0.02 -9.67 -3.79
C LYS A 120 0.82 -10.22 -2.66
N THR A 121 1.53 -11.31 -2.91
CA THR A 121 2.56 -11.82 -1.99
C THR A 121 3.83 -10.99 -2.14
N ILE A 122 4.49 -10.70 -1.02
CA ILE A 122 5.74 -9.96 -0.92
C ILE A 122 6.83 -10.98 -0.56
N PRO A 123 7.65 -11.43 -1.50
CA PRO A 123 8.71 -12.38 -1.21
C PRO A 123 9.80 -11.74 -0.34
N ASP A 124 10.49 -12.55 0.45
CA ASP A 124 11.49 -12.07 1.40
C ASP A 124 12.71 -11.43 0.71
N ASP A 125 13.05 -11.89 -0.49
CA ASP A 125 14.09 -11.31 -1.34
C ASP A 125 13.80 -9.85 -1.73
N PHE A 126 12.52 -9.45 -1.77
CA PHE A 126 12.11 -8.07 -1.93
C PHE A 126 11.89 -7.38 -0.57
N TYR A 127 11.14 -8.01 0.35
CA TYR A 127 10.73 -7.41 1.62
C TYR A 127 11.95 -6.98 2.46
N ILE A 128 12.94 -7.85 2.59
CA ILE A 128 14.10 -7.64 3.47
C ILE A 128 14.93 -6.44 3.00
N PRO A 129 15.42 -6.37 1.74
CA PRO A 129 16.19 -5.21 1.28
C PRO A 129 15.36 -3.93 1.27
N TYR A 130 14.09 -3.97 0.85
CA TYR A 130 13.22 -2.78 0.83
C TYR A 130 13.07 -2.14 2.21
N PHE A 131 12.70 -2.92 3.23
CA PHE A 131 12.50 -2.38 4.58
C PHE A 131 13.82 -2.16 5.36
N LYS A 132 14.94 -2.75 4.91
CA LYS A 132 16.27 -2.30 5.35
C LYS A 132 16.56 -0.90 4.81
N LEU A 133 16.27 -0.65 3.54
CA LEU A 133 16.39 0.70 2.96
C LEU A 133 15.42 1.70 3.57
N ALA A 134 14.32 1.27 4.20
CA ALA A 134 13.44 2.19 4.90
C ALA A 134 14.04 2.84 6.16
N LYS A 135 15.23 2.42 6.61
CA LYS A 135 15.87 2.97 7.81
C LYS A 135 16.76 4.17 7.48
N PRO A 136 16.72 5.28 8.25
CA PRO A 136 17.52 6.48 7.98
C PRO A 136 19.02 6.23 7.82
N GLU A 137 19.59 5.37 8.67
CA GLU A 137 21.02 5.01 8.63
C GLU A 137 21.44 4.28 7.35
N ASN A 138 20.49 3.60 6.69
CA ASN A 138 20.75 2.83 5.47
C ASN A 138 20.54 3.68 4.21
N ILE A 139 19.59 4.62 4.23
CA ILE A 139 19.36 5.58 3.13
C ILE A 139 20.59 6.48 2.97
N THR A 140 21.14 6.96 4.08
CA THR A 140 22.28 7.89 4.10
C THR A 140 23.63 7.23 3.80
N ASN A 141 23.71 5.89 3.87
CA ASN A 141 24.93 5.15 3.52
C ASN A 141 24.91 4.80 2.02
N GLN A 142 25.57 5.63 1.21
CA GLN A 142 25.55 5.50 -0.25
C GLN A 142 25.99 4.11 -0.77
N ASN A 143 27.05 3.53 -0.21
CA ASN A 143 27.53 2.21 -0.65
C ASN A 143 26.51 1.12 -0.30
N TYR A 144 25.92 1.18 0.89
CA TYR A 144 24.89 0.24 1.30
C TYR A 144 23.63 0.42 0.46
N PHE A 145 23.19 1.65 0.25
CA PHE A 145 22.03 2.00 -0.54
C PHE A 145 22.12 1.42 -1.95
N VAL A 146 23.21 1.72 -2.66
CA VAL A 146 23.47 1.22 -4.03
C VAL A 146 23.49 -0.30 -4.06
N SER A 147 24.14 -0.97 -3.09
CA SER A 147 24.16 -2.44 -3.04
C SER A 147 22.76 -3.05 -2.95
N LYS A 148 21.84 -2.42 -2.22
CA LYS A 148 20.44 -2.86 -2.11
C LYS A 148 19.62 -2.53 -3.33
N LEU A 149 19.95 -1.49 -4.09
CA LEU A 149 19.29 -1.24 -5.37
C LEU A 149 19.58 -2.34 -6.40
N TYR A 150 20.77 -2.94 -6.39
CA TYR A 150 21.05 -4.14 -7.20
C TYR A 150 20.25 -5.36 -6.72
N GLU A 151 20.19 -5.61 -5.40
CA GLU A 151 19.38 -6.71 -4.84
C GLU A 151 17.88 -6.57 -5.18
N LEU A 152 17.39 -5.34 -5.27
CA LEU A 152 16.00 -5.03 -5.64
C LEU A 152 15.75 -4.99 -7.16
N GLU A 153 16.78 -5.28 -7.97
CA GLU A 153 16.77 -5.22 -9.44
C GLU A 153 16.44 -3.82 -10.00
N ILE A 154 16.68 -2.79 -9.20
CA ILE A 154 16.50 -1.38 -9.58
C ILE A 154 17.68 -0.93 -10.45
N LEU A 155 18.88 -1.30 -10.01
CA LEU A 155 20.11 -1.21 -10.78
C LEU A 155 20.45 -2.58 -11.36
N ARG A 156 21.07 -2.58 -12.53
CA ARG A 156 21.46 -3.76 -13.29
C ARG A 156 22.91 -3.62 -13.73
N GLU A 157 23.58 -4.76 -13.87
CA GLU A 157 25.00 -4.82 -14.26
C GLU A 157 25.26 -4.28 -15.68
N ASP A 158 24.23 -4.23 -16.54
CA ASP A 158 24.29 -3.70 -17.90
C ASP A 158 24.01 -2.19 -18.00
N ASP A 159 23.81 -1.50 -16.87
CA ASP A 159 23.46 -0.09 -16.85
C ASP A 159 24.64 0.84 -17.18
N SER A 160 24.34 1.94 -17.87
CA SER A 160 25.31 3.01 -18.07
C SER A 160 25.56 3.79 -16.76
N LYS A 161 26.64 4.57 -16.70
CA LYS A 161 26.92 5.42 -15.53
C LYS A 161 25.80 6.43 -15.29
N GLU A 162 25.28 7.00 -16.36
CA GLU A 162 24.18 7.96 -16.33
C GLU A 162 22.89 7.32 -15.80
N GLU A 163 22.60 6.08 -16.18
CA GLU A 163 21.46 5.34 -15.64
C GLU A 163 21.64 5.03 -14.15
N ILE A 164 22.82 4.58 -13.74
CA ILE A 164 23.11 4.29 -12.33
C ILE A 164 22.91 5.54 -11.47
N GLU A 165 23.45 6.69 -11.88
CA GLU A 165 23.29 7.96 -11.19
C GLU A 165 21.81 8.36 -11.11
N PHE A 166 21.10 8.34 -12.25
CA PHE A 166 19.69 8.71 -12.34
C PHE A 166 18.79 7.86 -11.45
N PHE A 167 18.89 6.52 -11.54
CA PHE A 167 18.06 5.62 -10.73
C PHE A 167 18.43 5.68 -9.26
N THR A 168 19.71 5.86 -8.92
CA THR A 168 20.11 6.01 -7.51
C THR A 168 19.49 7.25 -6.89
N GLU A 169 19.59 8.41 -7.55
CA GLU A 169 19.02 9.67 -7.05
C GLU A 169 17.49 9.59 -6.94
N MET A 170 16.84 9.09 -7.99
CA MET A 170 15.38 8.94 -8.01
C MET A 170 14.88 8.09 -6.85
N PHE A 171 15.49 6.91 -6.64
CA PHE A 171 15.06 6.00 -5.60
C PHE A 171 15.42 6.49 -4.20
N HIS A 172 16.54 7.20 -4.06
CA HIS A 172 16.90 7.84 -2.80
C HIS A 172 15.84 8.87 -2.40
N GLU A 173 15.42 9.73 -3.32
CA GLU A 173 14.37 10.72 -3.06
C GLU A 173 13.01 10.07 -2.76
N LEU A 174 12.63 9.05 -3.54
CA LEU A 174 11.38 8.32 -3.34
C LEU A 174 11.34 7.66 -1.97
N LEU A 175 12.35 6.87 -1.60
CA LEU A 175 12.38 6.17 -0.33
C LEU A 175 12.49 7.14 0.84
N SER A 176 13.27 8.22 0.72
CA SER A 176 13.39 9.24 1.77
C SER A 176 12.03 9.84 2.14
N LEU A 177 11.17 10.07 1.14
CA LEU A 177 9.85 10.64 1.37
C LEU A 177 8.83 9.59 1.83
N PHE A 178 8.75 8.46 1.14
CA PHE A 178 7.76 7.41 1.45
C PHE A 178 7.96 6.78 2.82
N THR A 179 9.20 6.73 3.31
CA THR A 179 9.53 6.06 4.58
C THR A 179 9.48 6.98 5.79
N GLN A 180 9.26 8.28 5.58
CA GLN A 180 9.19 9.29 6.65
C GLN A 180 8.22 8.89 7.79
N PRO A 181 7.02 8.31 7.52
CA PRO A 181 6.15 7.84 8.60
C PRO A 181 6.81 6.80 9.51
N PHE A 182 7.66 5.93 8.98
CA PHE A 182 8.29 4.84 9.75
C PHE A 182 9.33 5.31 10.77
N HIS A 183 9.75 6.57 10.71
CA HIS A 183 10.85 7.09 11.53
C HIS A 183 10.37 7.75 12.83
N ILE A 184 9.06 7.88 13.00
CA ILE A 184 8.46 8.50 14.19
C ILE A 184 7.41 7.58 14.82
N GLU A 185 7.10 7.84 16.10
CA GLU A 185 6.14 7.03 16.84
C GLU A 185 4.70 7.23 16.34
N SER A 186 4.36 8.50 16.05
CA SER A 186 3.05 8.94 15.62
C SER A 186 3.17 9.91 14.45
N PHE A 187 2.36 9.77 13.41
CA PHE A 187 2.42 10.58 12.20
C PHE A 187 1.10 11.30 11.91
N ASP A 188 1.23 12.52 11.38
CA ASP A 188 0.12 13.32 10.89
C ASP A 188 0.01 13.20 9.37
N PHE A 189 -0.92 12.36 8.90
CA PHE A 189 -1.18 12.21 7.47
C PHE A 189 -2.02 13.33 6.88
N SER A 190 -2.53 14.26 7.71
CA SER A 190 -3.23 15.45 7.23
C SER A 190 -2.28 16.61 6.86
N ASP A 191 -0.97 16.45 7.07
CA ASP A 191 0.03 17.46 6.70
C ASP A 191 0.08 17.64 5.16
N GLY A 192 -0.46 18.78 4.70
CA GLY A 192 -0.48 19.17 3.30
C GLY A 192 0.92 19.34 2.68
N ASN A 193 1.96 19.62 3.47
CA ASN A 193 3.33 19.72 2.94
C ASN A 193 3.88 18.34 2.61
N PHE A 194 3.70 17.37 3.51
CA PHE A 194 4.09 15.99 3.27
C PHE A 194 3.35 15.42 2.05
N PHE A 195 2.01 15.56 2.04
CA PHE A 195 1.19 15.05 0.96
C PHE A 195 1.46 15.75 -0.39
N GLY A 196 1.71 17.06 -0.36
CA GLY A 196 2.12 17.84 -1.52
C GLY A 196 3.41 17.31 -2.16
N LYS A 197 4.44 17.01 -1.34
CA LYS A 197 5.70 16.41 -1.82
C LYS A 197 5.45 15.04 -2.46
N ILE A 198 4.61 14.19 -1.85
CA ILE A 198 4.29 12.85 -2.39
C ILE A 198 3.62 12.98 -3.77
N THR A 199 2.68 13.92 -3.89
CA THR A 199 1.97 14.18 -5.15
C THR A 199 2.89 14.75 -6.22
N GLU A 200 3.75 15.71 -5.88
CA GLU A 200 4.73 16.30 -6.79
C GLU A 200 5.71 15.25 -7.32
N LEU A 201 6.24 14.42 -6.42
CA LEU A 201 7.13 13.29 -6.75
C LEU A 201 6.47 12.34 -7.76
N GLY A 202 5.23 11.92 -7.50
CA GLY A 202 4.46 11.04 -8.38
C GLY A 202 4.20 11.67 -9.77
N GLN A 203 3.85 12.95 -9.81
CA GLN A 203 3.64 13.67 -11.07
C GLN A 203 4.93 13.81 -11.88
N ARG A 204 6.05 14.13 -11.21
CA ARG A 204 7.34 14.32 -11.86
C ARG A 204 7.79 13.05 -12.56
N TYR A 205 7.72 11.89 -11.90
CA TYR A 205 8.14 10.63 -12.54
C TYR A 205 7.15 10.09 -13.55
N SER A 206 5.84 10.29 -13.36
CA SER A 206 4.83 9.92 -14.36
C SER A 206 5.02 10.67 -15.70
N LYS A 207 5.42 11.95 -15.62
CA LYS A 207 5.66 12.83 -16.77
C LYS A 207 7.11 12.77 -17.30
N ASN A 208 8.03 12.10 -16.59
CA ASN A 208 9.44 12.06 -16.99
C ASN A 208 9.62 11.22 -18.26
N THR A 209 9.99 11.87 -19.36
CA THR A 209 10.21 11.21 -20.66
C THR A 209 11.55 10.47 -20.73
N GLU A 210 12.54 10.82 -19.92
CA GLU A 210 13.81 10.09 -19.82
C GLU A 210 13.62 8.74 -19.16
N LEU A 211 12.80 8.68 -18.10
CA LEU A 211 12.41 7.42 -17.45
C LEU A 211 11.75 6.44 -18.44
N ARG A 212 10.97 6.95 -19.39
CA ARG A 212 10.37 6.14 -20.46
C ARG A 212 11.39 5.68 -21.51
N LYS A 213 12.50 6.40 -21.69
CA LYS A 213 13.56 6.08 -22.65
C LYS A 213 14.60 5.10 -22.07
N MET A 214 14.90 5.17 -20.77
CA MET A 214 15.91 4.35 -20.06
C MET A 214 15.40 2.95 -19.66
N ASN A 215 14.51 2.37 -20.46
CA ASN A 215 13.88 1.08 -20.18
C ASN A 215 13.31 1.00 -18.74
N GLY A 216 12.56 2.03 -18.33
CA GLY A 216 12.14 2.29 -16.95
C GLY A 216 11.26 1.24 -16.25
N ASN A 217 11.06 0.06 -16.86
CA ASN A 217 10.56 -1.12 -16.16
C ASN A 217 11.70 -1.73 -15.33
N ARG A 218 12.08 -1.03 -14.26
CA ARG A 218 13.16 -1.41 -13.36
C ARG A 218 12.63 -1.67 -11.96
N GLY A 219 13.34 -2.52 -11.23
CA GLY A 219 12.92 -3.05 -9.96
C GLY A 219 11.99 -4.25 -10.11
N SER A 220 12.01 -5.11 -9.09
CA SER A 220 11.06 -6.21 -8.99
C SER A 220 9.61 -5.70 -9.13
N LYS A 221 8.72 -6.49 -9.75
CA LYS A 221 7.27 -6.18 -9.83
C LYS A 221 6.65 -5.81 -8.47
N HIS A 222 7.22 -6.34 -7.39
CA HIS A 222 6.84 -6.08 -6.00
C HIS A 222 7.06 -4.62 -5.57
N PHE A 223 8.06 -3.93 -6.14
CA PHE A 223 8.31 -2.51 -5.89
C PHE A 223 7.15 -1.63 -6.33
N ILE A 224 6.65 -1.86 -7.55
CA ILE A 224 5.53 -1.09 -8.12
C ILE A 224 4.28 -1.29 -7.26
N TYR A 225 3.98 -2.54 -6.85
CA TYR A 225 2.84 -2.83 -6.01
C TYR A 225 2.93 -2.14 -4.65
N ILE A 226 4.09 -2.20 -3.99
CA ILE A 226 4.27 -1.63 -2.65
C ILE A 226 4.17 -0.11 -2.67
N ASN A 227 4.83 0.57 -3.61
CA ASN A 227 4.73 2.03 -3.66
C ASN A 227 3.35 2.51 -4.13
N ARG A 228 2.70 1.80 -5.06
CA ARG A 228 1.30 2.11 -5.41
C ARG A 228 0.38 1.95 -4.21
N THR A 229 0.62 0.92 -3.40
CA THR A 229 -0.13 0.71 -2.16
C THR A 229 0.11 1.85 -1.17
N PHE A 230 1.37 2.20 -0.89
CA PHE A 230 1.67 3.32 0.01
C PHE A 230 1.10 4.64 -0.49
N PHE A 231 1.21 4.91 -1.79
CA PHE A 231 0.65 6.12 -2.38
C PHE A 231 -0.85 6.20 -2.15
N GLY A 232 -1.60 5.15 -2.52
CA GLY A 232 -3.04 5.16 -2.32
C GLY A 232 -3.45 5.14 -0.85
N LEU A 233 -2.73 4.43 0.02
CA LEU A 233 -2.91 4.49 1.47
C LEU A 233 -2.72 5.93 1.98
N TYR A 234 -1.67 6.63 1.55
CA TYR A 234 -1.43 8.02 1.98
C TYR A 234 -2.52 8.98 1.47
N ASN A 235 -3.10 8.74 0.29
CA ASN A 235 -4.29 9.47 -0.18
C ASN A 235 -5.48 9.23 0.75
N LEU A 236 -5.80 7.97 1.05
CA LEU A 236 -6.91 7.64 1.97
C LEU A 236 -6.71 8.28 3.35
N MET A 237 -5.50 8.23 3.88
CA MET A 237 -5.16 8.80 5.18
C MET A 237 -5.24 10.33 5.17
N PHE A 238 -4.82 10.98 4.08
CA PHE A 238 -4.93 12.43 3.89
C PHE A 238 -6.39 12.88 3.75
N ASP A 239 -7.19 12.17 2.96
CA ASP A 239 -8.63 12.44 2.78
C ASP A 239 -9.40 12.28 4.09
N LEU A 240 -9.05 11.26 4.89
CA LEU A 240 -9.56 11.07 6.25
C LEU A 240 -9.17 12.21 7.20
N LYS A 241 -8.13 12.98 6.87
CA LYS A 241 -7.44 13.92 7.78
C LYS A 241 -6.97 13.20 9.03
N ALA A 242 -6.46 11.98 8.84
CA ALA A 242 -5.99 11.11 9.90
C ALA A 242 -4.70 11.70 10.50
N LYS A 243 -4.75 12.01 11.80
CA LYS A 243 -3.59 12.49 12.54
C LYS A 243 -3.37 11.65 13.80
N ASP A 244 -2.23 11.84 14.44
CA ASP A 244 -1.85 11.08 15.64
C ASP A 244 -1.84 9.55 15.43
N ILE A 245 -1.46 9.10 14.23
CA ILE A 245 -1.49 7.68 13.86
C ILE A 245 -0.24 6.98 14.38
N LYS A 246 -0.44 6.02 15.29
CA LYS A 246 0.63 5.23 15.89
C LYS A 246 1.19 4.25 14.87
N ILE A 247 2.39 4.54 14.40
CA ILE A 247 2.98 3.89 13.23
C ILE A 247 3.32 2.42 13.49
N ASN A 248 3.74 2.10 14.71
CA ASN A 248 4.18 0.76 15.10
C ASN A 248 3.12 -0.04 15.87
N ASN A 249 1.87 0.43 15.92
CA ASN A 249 0.80 -0.21 16.70
C ASN A 249 0.52 -1.65 16.25
N TYR A 250 0.54 -1.91 14.93
CA TYR A 250 0.44 -3.23 14.31
C TYR A 250 1.41 -4.30 14.86
N LYS A 251 2.52 -3.91 15.50
CA LYS A 251 3.49 -4.87 16.07
C LYS A 251 2.90 -5.63 17.26
N ASN A 252 2.00 -4.98 17.99
CA ASN A 252 1.33 -5.52 19.18
C ASN A 252 0.02 -6.25 18.86
N LEU A 253 -0.32 -6.36 17.58
CA LEU A 253 -1.42 -7.15 17.05
C LEU A 253 -0.93 -8.56 16.68
#